data_AF-A0A2M7AEK3-F1
#
_entry.id   AF-A0A2M7AEK3-F1
#
_cell.length_a   1.000
_cell.length_b   1.000
_cell.length_c   1.000
_cell.angle_alpha   90.00
_cell.angle_beta   90.00
_cell.angle_gamma   90.00
#
_symmetry.space_group_name_H-M   'P 1'
#
loop_
_entity.id
_entity.type
_entity.pdbx_description
1 polymer ?
#
loop_
_entity_poly.entity_id
_entity_poly.type
_entity_poly.pdbx_seq_one_letter_code
_entity_poly.pdbx_strand_id
1 'polypeptide(L)'
;MKHTLRSALIAVFACGILPVCLPVHAQPATDLAALAPDQPPDRSHVRVSEVPLAKTEDSDKRVLFSQQIILDNGLRRFGLHKVDALYKPNTVPMQSVGWNIPDEGNWYHGGMFTLRVNGQNVNVGKSTFAILESGPRGVADFTLDNQFGKFRCRFIVIPNSEVLFADFAIEPVAEVKSLTVQLHNYPSTYQATREGKRHRQVLDAAGTLEPQTQAYSVDPAANWWFFYQDAIFDKDVPEYRERTYGPSALVLPSGEAQKVHITVGAYEVPTVIEYAPDRRHFRLACFDYFGLGNKAAQARFAKERDQVRATLDGMVFVPQRLRKARSTLAQISAQGITGEVAATVPELKQLLSALPEGNPWPQKAVTTEDCALQLLDQYDKTRWAVVKKQRPGIGVLVMRGLHWRYWGLDEAHKALGGQLRETAVSHYAEYYWKGEDISYFPATWEEMSRFDVIVFANVPFTVLGAERSKALAEFIQAGGSVLLLSGTHACGQGGIDQPPLGPLMPVQPTQLFDVRAFDKPQPIARAKDAPSWLSEGLDWKATPTALWYQQVNVAPAGKAWLTAGGKPLLIAGTAGSGRVAALCAPPYGEPEKGVTAFWEWRAWPSLMARLLLWLGRKEQ
;
A
#
# COMPACT_ATOMS: atom_id res chain seq x y z
N MET A 1 -47.66 -40.71 -38.47
CA MET A 1 -47.14 -39.33 -38.47
C MET A 1 -45.79 -39.37 -37.76
N LYS A 2 -44.66 -39.44 -38.48
CA LYS A 2 -43.73 -38.32 -38.79
C LYS A 2 -43.33 -37.55 -37.50
N HIS A 3 -42.07 -37.47 -37.04
CA HIS A 3 -40.77 -37.65 -37.68
C HIS A 3 -39.70 -38.15 -36.68
N THR A 4 -38.82 -39.01 -37.19
CA THR A 4 -37.59 -39.55 -36.61
C THR A 4 -36.37 -38.79 -37.14
N LEU A 5 -35.25 -38.94 -36.40
CA LEU A 5 -33.88 -38.49 -36.71
C LEU A 5 -33.45 -38.57 -38.19
N ARG A 6 -32.59 -37.63 -38.59
CA ARG A 6 -31.56 -37.85 -39.63
C ARG A 6 -30.22 -37.22 -39.27
N SER A 7 -29.21 -38.04 -39.50
CA SER A 7 -27.75 -37.93 -39.42
C SER A 7 -27.12 -36.82 -40.26
N ALA A 8 -25.91 -36.38 -39.89
CA ALA A 8 -24.72 -36.41 -40.75
C ALA A 8 -23.44 -36.07 -39.96
N LEU A 9 -22.43 -36.93 -40.11
CA LEU A 9 -21.03 -36.82 -39.68
C LEU A 9 -20.17 -37.11 -40.93
N ILE A 10 -18.86 -36.80 -40.89
CA ILE A 10 -17.76 -37.12 -41.87
C ILE A 10 -17.57 -36.04 -42.98
N ALA A 11 -16.40 -35.52 -43.40
CA ALA A 11 -14.94 -35.71 -43.17
C ALA A 11 -14.19 -34.41 -43.60
N VAL A 12 -13.08 -34.03 -42.93
CA VAL A 12 -11.65 -34.07 -43.37
C VAL A 12 -11.35 -33.65 -44.82
N PHE A 13 -10.54 -32.60 -45.00
CA PHE A 13 -9.44 -32.55 -45.98
C PHE A 13 -8.38 -31.49 -45.58
N ALA A 14 -7.12 -31.89 -45.72
CA ALA A 14 -5.90 -31.12 -45.49
C ALA A 14 -5.44 -30.36 -46.74
N CYS A 15 -4.82 -29.20 -46.54
CA CYS A 15 -3.79 -28.51 -47.37
C CYS A 15 -3.66 -27.10 -46.74
N GLY A 16 -2.51 -26.60 -46.28
CA GLY A 16 -1.18 -26.65 -46.86
C GLY A 16 -0.84 -25.24 -47.38
N ILE A 17 -0.34 -24.33 -46.52
CA ILE A 17 0.36 -23.09 -46.94
C ILE A 17 1.49 -22.79 -45.95
N LEU A 18 2.68 -22.58 -46.52
CA LEU A 18 3.98 -22.31 -45.89
C LEU A 18 4.03 -21.06 -44.99
N PRO A 19 4.97 -21.00 -44.03
CA PRO A 19 5.33 -19.75 -43.36
C PRO A 19 6.22 -18.90 -44.29
N VAL A 20 5.75 -17.71 -44.64
CA VAL A 20 6.60 -16.67 -45.23
C VAL A 20 7.54 -16.15 -44.16
N CYS A 21 8.83 -16.51 -44.29
CA CYS A 21 9.91 -15.85 -43.60
C CYS A 21 9.97 -14.38 -44.03
N LEU A 22 9.68 -13.46 -43.11
CA LEU A 22 10.12 -12.07 -43.21
C LEU A 22 11.41 -11.92 -42.40
N PRO A 23 12.45 -11.27 -42.93
CA PRO A 23 13.74 -11.16 -42.26
C PRO A 23 13.62 -10.18 -41.10
N VAL A 24 13.67 -10.71 -39.87
CA VAL A 24 14.02 -9.93 -38.69
C VAL A 24 15.46 -9.47 -38.89
N HIS A 25 15.64 -8.24 -39.35
CA HIS A 25 16.92 -7.57 -39.23
C HIS A 25 17.22 -7.44 -37.73
N ALA A 26 18.32 -8.07 -37.34
CA ALA A 26 18.87 -8.04 -36.00
C ALA A 26 19.00 -6.58 -35.52
N GLN A 27 18.20 -6.20 -34.52
CA GLN A 27 18.58 -5.11 -33.63
C GLN A 27 19.76 -5.61 -32.78
N PRO A 28 20.81 -4.79 -32.60
CA PRO A 28 21.89 -5.17 -31.71
C PRO A 28 21.35 -5.25 -30.28
N ALA A 29 21.50 -6.44 -29.71
CA ALA A 29 21.25 -6.74 -28.32
C ALA A 29 22.30 -6.03 -27.44
N THR A 30 22.09 -4.76 -27.12
CA THR A 30 22.81 -4.05 -26.06
C THR A 30 21.95 -2.90 -25.54
N ASP A 31 21.07 -3.17 -24.58
CA ASP A 31 20.83 -2.31 -23.38
C ASP A 31 19.68 -2.78 -22.46
N LEU A 32 19.23 -4.04 -22.55
CA LEU A 32 18.41 -4.66 -21.48
C LEU A 32 19.23 -5.00 -20.21
N ALA A 33 20.51 -4.66 -20.16
CA ALA A 33 21.44 -4.98 -19.08
C ALA A 33 21.64 -3.85 -18.04
N ALA A 34 20.79 -2.82 -18.05
CA ALA A 34 20.85 -1.73 -17.06
C ALA A 34 19.58 -1.57 -16.21
N LEU A 35 18.77 -2.63 -16.07
CA LEU A 35 18.04 -2.82 -14.81
C LEU A 35 19.12 -2.98 -13.74
N ALA A 36 19.20 -2.00 -12.83
CA ALA A 36 20.14 -2.03 -11.73
C ALA A 36 20.14 -3.45 -11.11
N PRO A 37 21.31 -4.03 -10.77
CA PRO A 37 21.33 -5.29 -10.04
C PRO A 37 20.39 -5.12 -8.84
N ASP A 38 19.46 -6.08 -8.66
CA ASP A 38 18.53 -6.14 -7.53
C ASP A 38 19.25 -5.62 -6.29
N GLN A 39 18.98 -4.37 -5.92
CA GLN A 39 19.49 -3.89 -4.65
C GLN A 39 18.94 -4.87 -3.62
N PRO A 40 19.78 -5.45 -2.75
CA PRO A 40 19.29 -6.36 -1.73
C PRO A 40 18.14 -5.66 -1.00
N PRO A 41 17.01 -6.34 -0.77
CA PRO A 41 15.83 -5.69 -0.23
C PRO A 41 16.21 -4.95 1.04
N ASP A 42 15.83 -3.68 1.14
CA ASP A 42 16.09 -2.88 2.34
C ASP A 42 15.45 -3.58 3.54
N ARG A 43 16.29 -4.15 4.40
CA ARG A 43 15.88 -4.86 5.62
C ARG A 43 15.92 -3.97 6.86
N SER A 44 16.17 -2.67 6.69
CA SER A 44 16.15 -1.70 7.78
C SER A 44 14.79 -1.03 7.93
N HIS A 45 13.90 -1.16 6.94
CA HIS A 45 12.57 -0.57 6.94
C HIS A 45 11.51 -1.55 6.42
N VAL A 46 10.25 -1.26 6.78
CA VAL A 46 9.05 -1.93 6.29
C VAL A 46 8.40 -1.04 5.23
N ARG A 47 8.29 -1.58 4.02
CA ARG A 47 7.52 -0.98 2.93
C ARG A 47 6.07 -1.41 3.04
N VAL A 48 5.15 -0.50 2.76
CA VAL A 48 3.72 -0.81 2.78
C VAL A 48 3.10 -0.43 1.45
N SER A 49 2.33 -1.35 0.86
CA SER A 49 1.56 -1.13 -0.36
C SER A 49 0.12 -1.58 -0.17
N GLU A 50 -0.79 -0.99 -0.93
CA GLU A 50 -2.20 -1.35 -0.92
C GLU A 50 -2.57 -1.90 -2.29
N VAL A 51 -3.29 -3.02 -2.34
CA VAL A 51 -3.95 -3.49 -3.56
C VAL A 51 -5.37 -2.93 -3.55
N PRO A 52 -5.79 -2.21 -4.61
CA PRO A 52 -7.10 -1.56 -4.67
C PRO A 52 -8.26 -2.51 -4.38
N LEU A 53 -9.36 -1.93 -3.88
CA LEU A 53 -10.60 -2.63 -3.62
C LEU A 53 -11.08 -3.36 -4.89
N ALA A 54 -11.16 -4.69 -4.82
CA ALA A 54 -11.73 -5.52 -5.88
C ALA A 54 -13.14 -5.93 -5.51
N LYS A 55 -14.05 -5.89 -6.49
CA LYS A 55 -15.40 -6.44 -6.37
C LYS A 55 -15.46 -7.73 -7.18
N THR A 56 -15.73 -8.83 -6.52
CA THR A 56 -15.91 -10.14 -7.17
C THR A 56 -17.25 -10.76 -6.77
N GLU A 57 -17.66 -11.77 -7.51
CA GLU A 57 -18.78 -12.65 -7.16
C GLU A 57 -18.21 -14.07 -7.02
N ASP A 58 -18.50 -14.73 -5.90
CA ASP A 58 -18.02 -16.09 -5.67
C ASP A 58 -18.98 -17.18 -6.18
N SER A 59 -18.60 -18.45 -6.02
CA SER A 59 -19.41 -19.59 -6.46
C SER A 59 -20.79 -19.66 -5.80
N ASP A 60 -20.97 -19.02 -4.65
CA ASP A 60 -22.24 -18.95 -3.92
C ASP A 60 -23.06 -17.71 -4.29
N LYS A 61 -22.64 -16.98 -5.33
CA LYS A 61 -23.20 -15.70 -5.78
C LYS A 61 -23.17 -14.60 -4.71
N ARG A 62 -22.21 -14.68 -3.79
CA ARG A 62 -21.97 -13.61 -2.82
C ARG A 62 -21.13 -12.53 -3.48
N VAL A 63 -21.51 -11.28 -3.26
CA VAL A 63 -20.69 -10.15 -3.69
C VAL A 63 -19.63 -9.93 -2.62
N LEU A 64 -18.37 -10.05 -3.03
CA LEU A 64 -17.21 -9.85 -2.17
C LEU A 64 -16.55 -8.52 -2.52
N PHE A 65 -16.29 -7.71 -1.51
CA PHE A 65 -15.37 -6.58 -1.64
C PHE A 65 -14.09 -6.93 -0.90
N SER A 66 -12.99 -7.03 -1.63
CA SER A 66 -11.70 -7.38 -1.05
C SER A 66 -10.70 -6.24 -1.17
N GLN A 67 -9.95 -6.01 -0.10
CA GLN A 67 -8.88 -5.02 -0.02
C GLN A 67 -7.65 -5.70 0.58
N GLN A 68 -6.45 -5.37 0.10
CA GLN A 68 -5.23 -5.97 0.61
C GLN A 68 -4.22 -4.89 1.01
N ILE A 69 -3.58 -5.07 2.16
CA ILE A 69 -2.41 -4.29 2.58
C ILE A 69 -1.22 -5.24 2.68
N ILE A 70 -0.13 -4.92 1.98
CA ILE A 70 1.09 -5.71 1.99
C ILE A 70 2.12 -4.97 2.84
N LEU A 71 2.61 -5.63 3.89
CA LEU A 71 3.71 -5.20 4.74
C LEU A 71 4.97 -6.00 4.36
N ASP A 72 5.97 -5.35 3.77
CA ASP A 72 7.23 -5.97 3.33
C ASP A 72 8.39 -5.47 4.19
N ASN A 73 8.98 -6.35 5.01
CA ASN A 73 10.03 -5.99 5.96
C ASN A 73 11.44 -6.36 5.51
N GLY A 74 11.60 -6.65 4.21
CA GLY A 74 12.85 -7.05 3.58
C GLY A 74 13.28 -8.51 3.82
N LEU A 75 12.65 -9.21 4.78
CA LEU A 75 12.79 -10.65 4.98
C LEU A 75 11.58 -11.42 4.43
N ARG A 76 10.37 -10.95 4.74
CA ARG A 76 9.08 -11.53 4.34
C ARG A 76 8.10 -10.44 3.95
N ARG A 77 7.07 -10.84 3.19
CA ARG A 77 5.89 -10.04 2.90
C ARG A 77 4.70 -10.63 3.63
N PHE A 78 3.92 -9.78 4.28
CA PHE A 78 2.67 -10.12 4.95
C PHE A 78 1.53 -9.44 4.19
N GLY A 79 0.73 -10.23 3.49
CA GLY A 79 -0.40 -9.74 2.70
C GLY A 79 -1.66 -9.83 3.55
N LEU A 80 -2.01 -8.76 4.23
CA LEU A 80 -3.23 -8.70 5.03
C LEU A 80 -4.42 -8.51 4.08
N HIS A 81 -5.39 -9.41 4.13
CA HIS A 81 -6.50 -9.47 3.21
C HIS A 81 -7.82 -9.31 3.97
N LYS A 82 -8.53 -8.22 3.67
CA LYS A 82 -9.86 -7.95 4.19
C LYS A 82 -10.91 -8.36 3.15
N VAL A 83 -11.98 -9.00 3.62
CA VAL A 83 -13.14 -9.36 2.80
C VAL A 83 -14.42 -8.90 3.48
N ASP A 84 -15.24 -8.19 2.71
CA ASP A 84 -16.61 -7.83 3.09
C ASP A 84 -17.55 -8.67 2.24
N ALA A 85 -18.15 -9.68 2.85
CA ALA A 85 -19.04 -10.61 2.15
C ALA A 85 -20.50 -10.16 2.29
N LEU A 86 -21.12 -9.76 1.17
CA LEU A 86 -22.57 -9.55 1.07
C LEU A 86 -23.26 -10.84 0.63
N TYR A 87 -23.93 -11.50 1.56
CA TYR A 87 -24.71 -12.71 1.30
C TYR A 87 -26.02 -12.42 0.56
N LYS A 88 -26.63 -11.25 0.78
CA LYS A 88 -27.80 -10.73 0.07
C LYS A 88 -27.68 -9.20 -0.08
N PRO A 89 -28.35 -8.57 -1.07
CA PRO A 89 -28.27 -7.13 -1.30
C PRO A 89 -28.61 -6.25 -0.08
N ASN A 90 -29.37 -6.78 0.90
CA ASN A 90 -29.85 -6.06 2.08
C ASN A 90 -29.40 -6.69 3.42
N THR A 91 -28.34 -7.51 3.44
CA THR A 91 -27.81 -8.07 4.69
C THR A 91 -26.59 -7.29 5.17
N VAL A 92 -26.41 -7.23 6.50
CA VAL A 92 -25.18 -6.73 7.10
C VAL A 92 -24.01 -7.60 6.63
N PRO A 93 -22.97 -7.01 6.01
CA PRO A 93 -21.85 -7.79 5.48
C PRO A 93 -21.06 -8.42 6.63
N MET A 94 -20.67 -9.69 6.42
CA MET A 94 -19.70 -10.34 7.30
C MET A 94 -18.32 -9.81 6.97
N GLN A 95 -17.60 -9.38 8.00
CA GLN A 95 -16.29 -8.77 7.87
C GLN A 95 -15.24 -9.78 8.27
N SER A 96 -14.22 -9.96 7.46
CA SER A 96 -13.09 -10.80 7.85
C SER A 96 -11.77 -10.18 7.43
N VAL A 97 -10.75 -10.45 8.22
CA VAL A 97 -9.36 -10.14 7.89
C VAL A 97 -8.50 -11.36 8.20
N GLY A 98 -7.66 -11.72 7.25
CA GLY A 98 -6.64 -12.75 7.39
C GLY A 98 -5.37 -12.34 6.66
N TRP A 99 -4.47 -13.29 6.39
CA TRP A 99 -3.38 -13.03 5.46
C TRP A 99 -3.25 -14.10 4.38
N ASN A 100 -2.85 -13.68 3.18
CA ASN A 100 -2.69 -14.53 1.99
C ASN A 100 -1.26 -14.52 1.42
N ILE A 101 -0.34 -13.82 2.08
CA ILE A 101 1.09 -13.84 1.77
C ILE A 101 1.81 -14.00 3.12
N PRO A 102 2.73 -14.98 3.26
CA PRO A 102 3.28 -15.83 2.19
C PRO A 102 2.38 -16.99 1.73
N ASP A 103 1.40 -17.40 2.54
CA ASP A 103 0.37 -18.37 2.16
C ASP A 103 -1.02 -17.99 2.68
N GLU A 104 -2.00 -18.79 2.28
CA GLU A 104 -3.44 -18.57 2.52
C GLU A 104 -4.04 -19.48 3.59
N GLY A 105 -3.26 -20.43 4.11
CA GLY A 105 -3.72 -21.54 4.95
C GLY A 105 -3.38 -21.36 6.42
N ASN A 106 -2.09 -21.22 6.73
CA ASN A 106 -1.58 -21.21 8.09
C ASN A 106 -2.42 -20.29 8.98
N TRP A 107 -2.61 -19.04 8.57
CA TRP A 107 -3.51 -18.11 9.21
C TRP A 107 -4.56 -17.67 8.21
N TYR A 108 -5.76 -18.25 8.33
CA TYR A 108 -6.72 -18.32 7.24
C TYR A 108 -6.99 -16.96 6.56
N HIS A 109 -6.69 -16.86 5.26
CA HIS A 109 -6.85 -15.61 4.50
C HIS A 109 -8.29 -15.06 4.45
N GLY A 110 -9.29 -15.96 4.58
CA GLY A 110 -10.71 -15.60 4.59
C GLY A 110 -11.21 -15.14 5.95
N GLY A 111 -10.35 -15.08 6.98
CA GLY A 111 -10.68 -14.67 8.34
C GLY A 111 -9.80 -15.39 9.35
N MET A 112 -8.65 -14.82 9.69
CA MET A 112 -7.70 -15.41 10.63
C MET A 112 -8.28 -15.53 12.03
N PHE A 113 -9.22 -14.65 12.39
CA PHE A 113 -9.85 -14.67 13.71
C PHE A 113 -11.34 -14.36 13.68
N THR A 114 -12.02 -14.86 14.71
CA THR A 114 -13.37 -14.46 15.11
C THR A 114 -13.31 -13.87 16.52
N LEU A 115 -13.64 -12.59 16.68
CA LEU A 115 -13.80 -11.97 17.98
C LEU A 115 -15.22 -12.21 18.50
N ARG A 116 -15.34 -12.67 19.75
CA ARG A 116 -16.63 -12.86 20.40
C ARG A 116 -16.75 -12.08 21.69
N VAL A 117 -17.88 -11.40 21.83
CA VAL A 117 -18.29 -10.72 23.07
C VAL A 117 -19.61 -11.34 23.50
N ASN A 118 -19.69 -11.84 24.73
CA ASN A 118 -20.86 -12.55 25.25
C ASN A 118 -21.31 -13.71 24.35
N GLY A 119 -20.34 -14.41 23.74
CA GLY A 119 -20.55 -15.50 22.79
C GLY A 119 -20.95 -15.08 21.36
N GLN A 120 -21.29 -13.80 21.14
CA GLN A 120 -21.71 -13.27 19.85
C GLN A 120 -20.50 -12.91 18.98
N ASN A 121 -20.53 -13.27 17.69
CA ASN A 121 -19.51 -12.83 16.73
C ASN A 121 -19.69 -11.34 16.43
N VAL A 122 -18.66 -10.53 16.71
CA VAL A 122 -18.70 -9.07 16.50
C VAL A 122 -18.06 -8.64 15.18
N ASN A 123 -17.55 -9.57 14.36
CA ASN A 123 -16.95 -9.30 13.06
C ASN A 123 -18.02 -9.05 11.96
N VAL A 124 -18.88 -8.07 12.20
CA VAL A 124 -20.01 -7.70 11.33
C VAL A 124 -20.15 -6.19 11.28
N GLY A 125 -20.80 -5.67 10.24
CA GLY A 125 -21.14 -4.25 10.14
C GLY A 125 -20.12 -3.43 9.35
N LYS A 126 -19.99 -2.15 9.71
CA LYS A 126 -19.10 -1.22 9.02
C LYS A 126 -17.67 -1.46 9.48
N SER A 127 -16.76 -1.57 8.52
CA SER A 127 -15.33 -1.73 8.79
C SER A 127 -14.51 -0.64 8.10
N THR A 128 -13.29 -0.43 8.61
CA THR A 128 -12.25 0.29 7.88
C THR A 128 -10.97 -0.54 7.87
N PHE A 129 -10.13 -0.34 6.86
CA PHE A 129 -8.86 -1.02 6.71
C PHE A 129 -7.83 -0.04 6.15
N ALA A 130 -6.87 0.33 6.99
CA ALA A 130 -6.05 1.51 6.74
C ALA A 130 -4.58 1.25 7.08
N ILE A 131 -3.69 1.87 6.31
CA ILE A 131 -2.26 1.94 6.60
C ILE A 131 -2.03 3.10 7.56
N LEU A 132 -1.30 2.86 8.65
CA LEU A 132 -0.94 3.91 9.62
C LEU A 132 0.54 4.28 9.59
N GLU A 133 1.42 3.32 9.33
CA GLU A 133 2.86 3.53 9.37
C GLU A 133 3.61 2.70 8.33
N SER A 134 4.72 3.25 7.84
CA SER A 134 5.76 2.56 7.08
C SER A 134 7.14 3.04 7.56
N GLY A 135 8.23 2.37 7.20
CA GLY A 135 9.57 2.73 7.65
C GLY A 135 10.03 1.86 8.82
N PRO A 136 10.32 2.41 10.03
CA PRO A 136 10.88 1.62 11.14
C PRO A 136 10.03 0.41 11.57
N ARG A 137 8.72 0.46 11.27
CA ARG A 137 7.77 -0.65 11.34
C ARG A 137 6.64 -0.38 10.35
N GLY A 138 5.94 -1.43 9.94
CA GLY A 138 4.70 -1.32 9.16
C GLY A 138 3.51 -1.54 10.08
N VAL A 139 2.51 -0.66 10.00
CA VAL A 139 1.29 -0.76 10.82
C VAL A 139 0.06 -0.64 9.95
N ALA A 140 -0.87 -1.59 10.12
CA ALA A 140 -2.17 -1.58 9.47
C ALA A 140 -3.29 -1.83 10.48
N ASP A 141 -4.38 -1.09 10.36
CA ASP A 141 -5.56 -1.22 11.21
C ASP A 141 -6.72 -1.83 10.46
N PHE A 142 -7.40 -2.76 11.12
CA PHE A 142 -8.75 -3.18 10.81
C PHE A 142 -9.67 -2.74 11.95
N THR A 143 -10.63 -1.86 11.67
CA THR A 143 -11.62 -1.42 12.68
C THR A 143 -13.03 -1.82 12.30
N LEU A 144 -13.86 -2.01 13.32
CA LEU A 144 -15.28 -2.32 13.21
C LEU A 144 -16.07 -1.36 14.11
N ASP A 145 -17.18 -0.86 13.58
CA ASP A 145 -18.15 -0.05 14.33
C ASP A 145 -19.55 -0.62 14.08
N ASN A 146 -20.15 -1.17 15.15
CA ASN A 146 -21.44 -1.85 15.07
C ASN A 146 -22.21 -1.80 16.41
N GLN A 147 -23.36 -2.48 16.45
CA GLN A 147 -24.25 -2.53 17.61
C GLN A 147 -23.63 -3.10 18.90
N PHE A 148 -22.49 -3.80 18.82
CA PHE A 148 -21.79 -4.35 19.98
C PHE A 148 -20.75 -3.37 20.54
N GLY A 149 -20.36 -2.35 19.78
CA GLY A 149 -19.29 -1.43 20.14
C GLY A 149 -18.33 -1.17 19.00
N LYS A 150 -17.18 -0.58 19.37
CA LYS A 150 -16.05 -0.42 18.46
C LYS A 150 -14.97 -1.45 18.75
N PHE A 151 -14.37 -1.96 17.70
CA PHE A 151 -13.32 -2.97 17.78
C PHE A 151 -12.19 -2.59 16.84
N ARG A 152 -10.95 -2.81 17.25
CA ARG A 152 -9.77 -2.66 16.42
C ARG A 152 -8.93 -3.92 16.52
N CYS A 153 -8.43 -4.38 15.38
CA CYS A 153 -7.27 -5.27 15.29
C CYS A 153 -6.17 -4.51 14.53
N ARG A 154 -5.07 -4.24 15.21
CA ARG A 154 -3.88 -3.59 14.67
C ARG A 154 -2.81 -4.62 14.41
N PHE A 155 -2.30 -4.63 13.19
CA PHE A 155 -1.22 -5.48 12.77
C PHE A 155 0.08 -4.68 12.71
N ILE A 156 1.15 -5.24 13.28
CA ILE A 156 2.49 -4.65 13.25
C ILE A 156 3.48 -5.66 12.70
N VAL A 157 4.29 -5.21 11.73
CA VAL A 157 5.48 -5.92 11.26
C VAL A 157 6.70 -5.04 11.53
N ILE A 158 7.78 -5.64 12.00
CA ILE A 158 9.08 -4.97 12.18
C ILE A 158 10.11 -5.52 11.17
N PRO A 159 11.17 -4.77 10.85
CA PRO A 159 12.22 -5.21 9.95
C PRO A 159 12.82 -6.56 10.35
N ASN A 160 13.12 -7.40 9.36
CA ASN A 160 13.83 -8.67 9.55
C ASN A 160 13.16 -9.67 10.54
N SER A 161 11.83 -9.72 10.57
CA SER A 161 11.04 -10.63 11.42
C SER A 161 10.13 -11.56 10.58
N GLU A 162 9.86 -12.76 11.05
CA GLU A 162 8.84 -13.67 10.47
C GLU A 162 7.51 -13.61 11.22
N VAL A 163 7.37 -12.63 12.12
CA VAL A 163 6.23 -12.50 13.02
C VAL A 163 5.30 -11.39 12.56
N LEU A 164 4.01 -11.71 12.51
CA LEU A 164 2.96 -10.69 12.56
C LEU A 164 2.51 -10.51 14.01
N PHE A 165 2.70 -9.31 14.53
CA PHE A 165 2.16 -8.93 15.83
C PHE A 165 0.75 -8.39 15.63
N ALA A 166 -0.18 -8.78 16.49
CA ALA A 166 -1.55 -8.30 16.47
C ALA A 166 -1.95 -7.76 17.84
N ASP A 167 -2.69 -6.67 17.81
CA ASP A 167 -3.24 -6.01 18.99
C ASP A 167 -4.72 -5.73 18.82
N PHE A 168 -5.50 -6.13 19.80
CA PHE A 168 -6.93 -6.03 19.78
C PHE A 168 -7.38 -5.06 20.85
N ALA A 169 -8.24 -4.11 20.47
CA ALA A 169 -8.86 -3.17 21.39
C ALA A 169 -10.38 -3.19 21.21
N ILE A 170 -11.12 -3.13 22.33
CA ILE A 170 -12.58 -3.20 22.35
C ILE A 170 -13.20 -2.06 23.17
N GLU A 171 -14.30 -1.50 22.66
CA GLU A 171 -15.15 -0.51 23.33
C GLU A 171 -16.60 -1.01 23.31
N PRO A 172 -16.95 -1.95 24.20
CA PRO A 172 -18.26 -2.56 24.20
C PRO A 172 -19.33 -1.54 24.65
N VAL A 173 -20.50 -1.55 24.01
CA VAL A 173 -21.64 -0.69 24.44
C VAL A 173 -22.40 -1.25 25.65
N ALA A 174 -22.16 -2.51 25.99
CA ALA A 174 -22.83 -3.23 27.08
C ALA A 174 -21.81 -3.94 27.98
N GLU A 175 -22.27 -4.43 29.12
CA GLU A 175 -21.47 -5.25 30.02
C GLU A 175 -20.92 -6.49 29.30
N VAL A 176 -19.61 -6.74 29.47
CA VAL A 176 -18.93 -7.93 28.96
C VAL A 176 -18.90 -8.98 30.07
N LYS A 177 -19.43 -10.17 29.78
CA LYS A 177 -19.45 -11.36 30.63
C LYS A 177 -18.52 -12.45 30.11
N SER A 178 -18.30 -12.49 28.80
CA SER A 178 -17.28 -13.33 28.18
C SER A 178 -16.63 -12.63 26.99
N LEU A 179 -15.33 -12.86 26.82
CA LEU A 179 -14.52 -12.26 25.77
C LEU A 179 -13.56 -13.32 25.23
N THR A 180 -13.69 -13.66 23.95
CA THR A 180 -12.81 -14.65 23.32
C THR A 180 -12.36 -14.23 21.93
N VAL A 181 -11.15 -14.66 21.57
CA VAL A 181 -10.68 -14.66 20.19
C VAL A 181 -10.49 -16.11 19.76
N GLN A 182 -11.19 -16.52 18.71
CA GLN A 182 -10.90 -17.79 18.05
C GLN A 182 -9.99 -17.51 16.85
N LEU A 183 -8.81 -18.11 16.84
CA LEU A 183 -7.93 -18.13 15.68
C LEU A 183 -8.23 -19.34 14.80
N HIS A 184 -8.22 -19.11 13.49
CA HIS A 184 -8.45 -20.11 12.45
C HIS A 184 -7.13 -20.48 11.79
N ASN A 185 -6.61 -21.66 12.15
CA ASN A 185 -5.28 -22.12 11.72
C ASN A 185 -5.40 -23.42 10.91
N TYR A 186 -4.81 -23.44 9.72
CA TYR A 186 -4.72 -24.63 8.86
C TYR A 186 -3.24 -24.94 8.60
N PRO A 187 -2.52 -25.51 9.59
CA PRO A 187 -1.07 -25.59 9.52
C PRO A 187 -0.62 -26.42 8.31
N SER A 188 0.48 -26.06 7.66
CA SER A 188 0.97 -26.75 6.45
C SER A 188 0.10 -26.57 5.19
N THR A 189 -1.20 -26.84 5.20
CA THR A 189 -2.05 -26.70 3.99
C THR A 189 -3.54 -26.77 4.32
N TYR A 190 -4.37 -26.00 3.61
CA TYR A 190 -5.83 -26.15 3.63
C TYR A 190 -6.37 -26.91 2.40
N GLN A 191 -5.59 -27.06 1.33
CA GLN A 191 -6.03 -27.65 0.05
C GLN A 191 -6.04 -29.19 0.03
N ALA A 192 -5.34 -29.84 0.98
CA ALA A 192 -5.19 -31.29 1.05
C ALA A 192 -6.46 -32.11 1.40
N THR A 193 -7.66 -31.49 1.50
CA THR A 193 -8.92 -32.23 1.76
C THR A 193 -9.27 -33.23 0.66
N ARG A 194 -8.61 -33.14 -0.50
CA ARG A 194 -8.75 -34.09 -1.60
C ARG A 194 -8.00 -35.42 -1.41
N GLU A 195 -7.17 -35.56 -0.38
CA GLU A 195 -6.27 -36.72 -0.22
C GLU A 195 -6.51 -37.59 1.00
N GLY A 196 -7.33 -37.15 1.95
CA GLY A 196 -7.73 -37.95 3.11
C GLY A 196 -6.62 -38.32 4.11
N LYS A 197 -5.39 -37.78 3.98
CA LYS A 197 -4.20 -38.18 4.76
C LYS A 197 -3.58 -37.03 5.56
N ARG A 198 -4.31 -36.40 6.49
CA ARG A 198 -3.74 -35.34 7.36
C ARG A 198 -3.48 -35.88 8.76
N HIS A 199 -2.39 -35.43 9.38
CA HIS A 199 -2.13 -35.67 10.79
C HIS A 199 -1.68 -34.38 11.45
N ARG A 200 -2.66 -33.59 11.91
CA ARG A 200 -2.43 -32.31 12.56
C ARG A 200 -1.93 -32.51 13.98
N GLN A 201 -0.95 -31.72 14.39
CA GLN A 201 -0.40 -31.74 15.74
C GLN A 201 -0.17 -30.31 16.21
N VAL A 202 -0.28 -30.11 17.52
CA VAL A 202 0.14 -28.88 18.18
C VAL A 202 1.16 -29.22 19.25
N LEU A 203 2.34 -28.60 19.19
CA LEU A 203 3.37 -28.76 20.21
C LEU A 203 3.28 -27.59 21.18
N ASP A 204 3.39 -27.89 22.47
CA ASP A 204 3.52 -26.91 23.56
C ASP A 204 4.60 -27.37 24.55
N ALA A 205 4.72 -26.71 25.71
CA ALA A 205 5.75 -27.09 26.69
C ALA A 205 5.46 -28.41 27.43
N ALA A 206 4.21 -28.90 27.38
CA ALA A 206 3.83 -30.19 27.96
C ALA A 206 4.03 -31.36 26.99
N GLY A 207 4.04 -31.10 25.68
CA GLY A 207 4.36 -32.09 24.66
C GLY A 207 3.57 -31.89 23.37
N THR A 208 3.17 -32.98 22.74
CA THR A 208 2.38 -32.98 21.50
C THR A 208 0.91 -33.23 21.80
N LEU A 209 0.05 -32.32 21.36
CA LEU A 209 -1.39 -32.46 21.32
C LEU A 209 -1.80 -33.15 20.02
N GLU A 210 -2.43 -34.31 20.14
CA GLU A 210 -2.86 -35.17 19.03
C GLU A 210 -4.32 -34.90 18.64
N PRO A 211 -4.74 -35.29 17.42
CA PRO A 211 -6.12 -35.13 16.98
C PRO A 211 -7.14 -35.79 17.92
N GLN A 212 -8.15 -35.02 18.34
CA GLN A 212 -9.26 -35.53 19.14
C GLN A 212 -10.49 -34.62 19.00
N THR A 213 -11.65 -35.13 19.42
CA THR A 213 -12.93 -34.40 19.32
C THR A 213 -13.09 -33.32 20.37
N GLN A 214 -12.51 -33.50 21.56
CA GLN A 214 -12.61 -32.56 22.67
C GLN A 214 -11.45 -31.56 22.66
N ALA A 215 -11.72 -30.29 22.93
CA ALA A 215 -10.68 -29.28 23.03
C ALA A 215 -9.74 -29.57 24.22
N TYR A 216 -8.43 -29.44 24.00
CA TYR A 216 -7.45 -29.34 25.08
C TYR A 216 -7.66 -28.01 25.80
N SER A 217 -7.59 -28.03 27.12
CA SER A 217 -7.70 -26.86 27.97
C SER A 217 -6.32 -26.56 28.55
N VAL A 218 -5.75 -25.43 28.17
CA VAL A 218 -4.38 -25.04 28.50
C VAL A 218 -4.38 -23.78 29.35
N ASP A 219 -3.55 -23.79 30.41
CA ASP A 219 -3.26 -22.61 31.22
C ASP A 219 -2.14 -21.79 30.54
N PRO A 220 -2.42 -20.57 30.04
CA PRO A 220 -1.42 -19.73 29.38
C PRO A 220 -0.31 -19.24 30.32
N ALA A 221 -0.46 -19.32 31.63
CA ALA A 221 0.62 -19.03 32.57
C ALA A 221 1.74 -20.08 32.51
N ALA A 222 1.36 -21.35 32.32
CA ALA A 222 2.30 -22.46 32.15
C ALA A 222 2.74 -22.63 30.68
N ASN A 223 1.80 -22.53 29.74
CA ASN A 223 2.01 -22.79 28.31
C ASN A 223 1.52 -21.59 27.48
N TRP A 224 2.44 -20.68 27.16
CA TRP A 224 2.17 -19.43 26.46
C TRP A 224 2.50 -19.47 24.96
N TRP A 225 2.91 -20.63 24.44
CA TRP A 225 3.28 -20.80 23.04
C TRP A 225 2.73 -22.11 22.48
N PHE A 226 2.42 -22.11 21.19
CA PHE A 226 1.84 -23.26 20.47
C PHE A 226 2.45 -23.33 19.08
N PHE A 227 2.98 -24.49 18.69
CA PHE A 227 3.54 -24.73 17.36
C PHE A 227 2.64 -25.69 16.59
N TYR A 228 2.10 -25.25 15.46
CA TYR A 228 1.10 -25.97 14.68
C TYR A 228 1.75 -26.61 13.47
N GLN A 229 1.55 -27.92 13.29
CA GLN A 229 2.13 -28.66 12.17
C GLN A 229 1.19 -29.74 11.63
N ASP A 230 1.57 -30.29 10.49
CA ASP A 230 1.05 -31.56 9.98
C ASP A 230 2.22 -32.54 9.86
N ALA A 231 2.11 -33.71 10.49
CA ALA A 231 3.16 -34.73 10.49
C ALA A 231 3.30 -35.45 9.13
N ILE A 232 2.28 -35.35 8.26
CA ILE A 232 2.29 -35.92 6.91
C ILE A 232 2.66 -34.83 5.90
N PHE A 233 1.94 -33.71 5.92
CA PHE A 233 2.16 -32.59 4.98
C PHE A 233 3.32 -31.69 5.43
N ASP A 234 4.54 -32.19 5.26
CA ASP A 234 5.78 -31.53 5.65
C ASP A 234 6.70 -31.25 4.44
N LYS A 235 7.42 -30.11 4.44
CA LYS A 235 8.37 -29.72 3.38
C LYS A 235 9.57 -30.67 3.30
N ASP A 236 9.89 -31.32 4.41
CA ASP A 236 10.98 -32.30 4.48
C ASP A 236 10.59 -33.63 3.80
N VAL A 237 9.30 -33.89 3.59
CA VAL A 237 8.80 -35.09 2.90
C VAL A 237 8.72 -34.83 1.39
N PRO A 238 9.51 -35.54 0.55
CA PRO A 238 9.58 -35.27 -0.90
C PRO A 238 8.23 -35.33 -1.62
N GLU A 239 7.34 -36.24 -1.23
CA GLU A 239 6.00 -36.40 -1.82
C GLU A 239 5.11 -35.17 -1.62
N TYR A 240 5.26 -34.47 -0.49
CA TYR A 240 4.38 -33.36 -0.08
C TYR A 240 5.03 -31.99 -0.16
N ARG A 241 6.32 -31.91 -0.50
CA ARG A 241 7.11 -30.67 -0.54
C ARG A 241 6.45 -29.52 -1.30
N GLU A 242 5.88 -29.78 -2.48
CA GLU A 242 5.24 -28.75 -3.30
C GLU A 242 3.78 -28.46 -2.91
N ARG A 243 3.24 -29.20 -1.93
CA ARG A 243 1.80 -29.23 -1.59
C ARG A 243 1.49 -28.75 -0.19
N THR A 244 2.54 -28.50 0.57
CA THR A 244 2.54 -27.88 1.88
C THR A 244 3.17 -26.49 1.78
N TYR A 245 2.79 -25.59 2.68
CA TYR A 245 3.36 -24.26 2.87
C TYR A 245 4.46 -24.31 3.93
N GLY A 246 4.33 -25.17 4.94
CA GLY A 246 5.16 -25.21 6.15
C GLY A 246 4.32 -24.94 7.41
N PRO A 247 4.87 -25.18 8.61
CA PRO A 247 4.14 -25.00 9.87
C PRO A 247 3.98 -23.54 10.28
N SER A 248 3.23 -23.30 11.35
CA SER A 248 3.02 -21.98 11.96
C SER A 248 3.12 -22.04 13.47
N ALA A 249 3.16 -20.89 14.15
CA ALA A 249 3.20 -20.85 15.61
C ALA A 249 2.51 -19.63 16.20
N LEU A 250 2.02 -19.75 17.44
CA LEU A 250 1.40 -18.69 18.23
C LEU A 250 2.23 -18.46 19.49
N VAL A 251 2.44 -17.19 19.83
CA VAL A 251 3.00 -16.75 21.10
C VAL A 251 2.04 -15.77 21.76
N LEU A 252 1.76 -16.01 23.05
CA LEU A 252 0.93 -15.17 23.89
C LEU A 252 1.79 -14.34 24.87
N PRO A 253 1.39 -13.09 25.13
CA PRO A 253 2.05 -12.23 26.09
C PRO A 253 1.81 -12.70 27.53
N SER A 254 2.58 -12.14 28.45
CA SER A 254 2.49 -12.48 29.88
C SER A 254 1.21 -11.90 30.51
N GLY A 255 0.40 -12.77 31.12
CA GLY A 255 -0.70 -12.38 32.02
C GLY A 255 -1.95 -11.78 31.35
N GLU A 256 -2.13 -11.93 30.04
CA GLU A 256 -3.31 -11.39 29.34
C GLU A 256 -4.44 -12.41 29.18
N ALA A 257 -4.11 -13.59 28.64
CA ALA A 257 -5.05 -14.68 28.47
C ALA A 257 -5.32 -15.37 29.81
N GLN A 258 -6.59 -15.74 30.07
CA GLN A 258 -6.99 -16.55 31.22
C GLN A 258 -6.91 -18.03 30.91
N LYS A 259 -7.25 -18.42 29.68
CA LYS A 259 -7.36 -19.81 29.27
C LYS A 259 -7.22 -19.95 27.76
N VAL A 260 -6.70 -21.07 27.31
CA VAL A 260 -6.63 -21.41 25.88
C VAL A 260 -7.29 -22.75 25.64
N HIS A 261 -8.16 -22.81 24.64
CA HIS A 261 -8.82 -24.03 24.18
C HIS A 261 -8.37 -24.36 22.76
N ILE A 262 -7.76 -25.53 22.57
CA ILE A 262 -7.23 -25.96 21.27
C ILE A 262 -7.95 -27.23 20.85
N THR A 263 -8.63 -27.18 19.71
CA THR A 263 -9.19 -28.39 19.09
C THR A 263 -8.27 -28.81 17.95
N VAL A 264 -7.56 -29.92 18.10
CA VAL A 264 -6.73 -30.47 17.01
C VAL A 264 -7.63 -31.27 16.08
N GLY A 265 -8.25 -30.58 15.13
CA GLY A 265 -9.15 -31.20 14.16
C GLY A 265 -8.43 -31.82 12.97
N ALA A 266 -9.15 -32.64 12.19
CA ALA A 266 -8.63 -33.23 10.96
C ALA A 266 -8.48 -32.22 9.81
N TYR A 267 -9.18 -31.07 9.89
CA TYR A 267 -9.16 -30.02 8.88
C TYR A 267 -8.53 -28.73 9.41
N GLU A 268 -9.21 -28.07 10.35
CA GLU A 268 -8.76 -26.86 11.04
C GLU A 268 -8.25 -27.19 12.44
N VAL A 269 -7.35 -26.35 12.96
CA VAL A 269 -6.95 -26.34 14.37
C VAL A 269 -7.42 -25.03 15.02
N PRO A 270 -8.72 -24.88 15.36
CA PRO A 270 -9.19 -23.66 15.99
C PRO A 270 -8.59 -23.52 17.39
N THR A 271 -8.08 -22.33 17.67
CA THR A 271 -7.51 -21.96 18.98
C THR A 271 -8.33 -20.83 19.57
N VAL A 272 -9.08 -21.10 20.64
CA VAL A 272 -9.90 -20.11 21.35
C VAL A 272 -9.13 -19.62 22.56
N ILE A 273 -8.85 -18.32 22.59
CA ILE A 273 -8.19 -17.64 23.71
C ILE A 273 -9.26 -16.89 24.50
N GLU A 274 -9.36 -17.19 25.80
CA GLU A 274 -10.28 -16.53 26.72
C GLU A 274 -9.56 -15.41 27.48
N TYR A 275 -10.22 -14.26 27.58
CA TYR A 275 -9.73 -13.09 28.29
C TYR A 275 -10.69 -12.71 29.42
N ALA A 276 -10.16 -11.99 30.42
CA ALA A 276 -10.97 -11.45 31.50
C ALA A 276 -12.08 -10.51 30.94
N PRO A 277 -13.31 -10.53 31.48
CA PRO A 277 -14.39 -9.70 30.94
C PRO A 277 -14.14 -8.18 31.04
N ASP A 278 -13.31 -7.74 31.98
CA ASP A 278 -12.87 -6.35 32.14
C ASP A 278 -11.70 -5.97 31.22
N ARG A 279 -11.08 -6.94 30.54
CA ARG A 279 -10.02 -6.71 29.55
C ARG A 279 -10.56 -5.87 28.39
N ARG A 280 -9.80 -4.85 27.98
CA ARG A 280 -10.12 -3.98 26.83
C ARG A 280 -9.09 -3.99 25.72
N HIS A 281 -7.94 -4.62 25.98
CA HIS A 281 -6.75 -4.58 25.15
C HIS A 281 -5.98 -5.89 25.29
N PHE A 282 -5.66 -6.59 24.21
CA PHE A 282 -4.93 -7.86 24.29
C PHE A 282 -4.17 -8.16 23.00
N ARG A 283 -3.06 -8.87 23.13
CA ARG A 283 -2.06 -9.01 22.07
C ARG A 283 -1.73 -10.47 21.78
N LEU A 284 -1.21 -10.72 20.58
CA LEU A 284 -0.66 -12.00 20.18
C LEU A 284 0.41 -11.84 19.09
N ALA A 285 1.24 -12.87 18.93
CA ALA A 285 2.24 -12.95 17.87
C ALA A 285 2.05 -14.26 17.08
N CYS A 286 1.90 -14.14 15.77
CA CYS A 286 1.74 -15.26 14.86
C CYS A 286 2.96 -15.41 13.95
N PHE A 287 3.46 -16.63 13.82
CA PHE A 287 4.57 -17.02 12.95
C PHE A 287 4.06 -17.76 11.73
N ASP A 288 4.76 -17.57 10.62
CA ASP A 288 4.57 -18.35 9.39
C ASP A 288 5.92 -18.88 8.90
N TYR A 289 6.15 -20.18 9.02
CA TYR A 289 7.39 -20.82 8.58
C TYR A 289 7.30 -21.29 7.14
N PHE A 290 6.74 -20.45 6.27
CA PHE A 290 6.61 -20.71 4.85
C PHE A 290 7.95 -21.16 4.22
N GLY A 291 7.90 -22.31 3.57
CA GLY A 291 9.03 -22.94 2.87
C GLY A 291 9.89 -23.85 3.75
N LEU A 292 9.65 -23.91 5.07
CA LEU A 292 10.43 -24.75 5.98
C LEU A 292 9.70 -26.05 6.33
N GLY A 293 10.48 -27.11 6.56
CA GLY A 293 9.98 -28.34 7.14
C GLY A 293 9.86 -28.27 8.65
N ASN A 294 9.09 -29.18 9.24
CA ASN A 294 8.76 -29.19 10.66
C ASN A 294 10.01 -29.14 11.53
N LYS A 295 11.04 -29.94 11.21
CA LYS A 295 12.28 -29.99 12.01
C LYS A 295 13.01 -28.65 12.02
N ALA A 296 13.18 -28.02 10.86
CA ALA A 296 13.88 -26.74 10.74
C ALA A 296 13.09 -25.60 11.40
N ALA A 297 11.77 -25.59 11.19
CA ALA A 297 10.87 -24.60 11.77
C ALA A 297 10.80 -24.70 13.30
N GLN A 298 10.68 -25.91 13.86
CA GLN A 298 10.72 -26.11 15.32
C GLN A 298 12.05 -25.63 15.93
N ALA A 299 13.18 -25.98 15.29
CA ALA A 299 14.51 -25.57 15.76
C ALA A 299 14.70 -24.05 15.70
N ARG A 300 14.06 -23.38 14.74
CA ARG A 300 14.05 -21.92 14.63
C ARG A 300 13.15 -21.30 15.70
N PHE A 301 11.90 -21.77 15.81
CA PHE A 301 10.94 -21.30 16.79
C PHE A 301 11.47 -21.38 18.23
N ALA A 302 12.12 -22.50 18.58
CA ALA A 302 12.72 -22.70 19.89
C ALA A 302 13.79 -21.65 20.25
N LYS A 303 14.46 -21.05 19.25
CA LYS A 303 15.49 -20.01 19.45
C LYS A 303 14.90 -18.61 19.58
N GLU A 304 13.73 -18.36 19.00
CA GLU A 304 13.18 -17.00 18.86
C GLU A 304 11.96 -16.73 19.72
N ARG A 305 11.20 -17.76 20.14
CA ARG A 305 9.92 -17.57 20.86
C ARG A 305 10.02 -16.72 22.13
N ASP A 306 11.10 -16.87 22.90
CA ASP A 306 11.30 -16.11 24.14
C ASP A 306 11.59 -14.63 23.85
N GLN A 307 12.43 -14.35 22.84
CA GLN A 307 12.71 -12.99 22.37
C GLN A 307 11.46 -12.34 21.78
N VAL A 308 10.66 -13.10 21.02
CA VAL A 308 9.40 -12.62 20.45
C VAL A 308 8.37 -12.33 21.54
N ARG A 309 8.27 -13.17 22.57
CA ARG A 309 7.42 -12.89 23.73
C ARG A 309 7.86 -11.61 24.46
N ALA A 310 9.15 -11.45 24.73
CA ALA A 310 9.68 -10.23 25.35
C ALA A 310 9.43 -8.99 24.50
N THR A 311 9.55 -9.12 23.18
CA THR A 311 9.22 -8.05 22.22
C THR A 311 7.74 -7.73 22.29
N LEU A 312 6.87 -8.73 22.26
CA LEU A 312 5.42 -8.55 22.35
C LEU A 312 4.99 -7.89 23.67
N ASP A 313 5.58 -8.31 24.79
CA ASP A 313 5.32 -7.75 26.13
C ASP A 313 5.70 -6.26 26.20
N GLY A 314 6.84 -5.87 25.61
CA GLY A 314 7.35 -4.49 25.60
C GLY A 314 6.94 -3.62 24.41
N MET A 315 6.27 -4.19 23.39
CA MET A 315 5.92 -3.45 22.18
C MET A 315 4.82 -2.42 22.45
N VAL A 316 5.05 -1.19 22.01
CA VAL A 316 4.05 -0.12 22.07
C VAL A 316 3.22 -0.14 20.80
N PHE A 317 1.95 -0.50 20.90
CA PHE A 317 1.03 -0.55 19.74
C PHE A 317 0.40 0.81 19.38
N VAL A 318 0.54 1.83 20.23
CA VAL A 318 0.13 3.21 19.90
C VAL A 318 0.89 3.71 18.67
N PRO A 319 0.24 4.40 17.71
CA PRO A 319 0.90 4.86 16.51
C PRO A 319 2.01 5.85 16.84
N GLN A 320 3.14 5.74 16.12
CA GLN A 320 4.33 6.57 16.33
C GLN A 320 3.99 8.05 16.21
N ARG A 321 3.10 8.42 15.29
CA ARG A 321 2.66 9.79 15.10
C ARG A 321 1.94 10.37 16.31
N LEU A 322 1.06 9.60 16.97
CA LEU A 322 0.41 10.05 18.21
C LEU A 322 1.41 10.17 19.36
N ARG A 323 2.35 9.22 19.48
CA ARG A 323 3.43 9.29 20.47
C ARG A 323 4.29 10.53 20.28
N LYS A 324 4.66 10.83 19.04
CA LYS A 324 5.43 12.03 18.67
C LYS A 324 4.63 13.28 19.02
N ALA A 325 3.38 13.38 18.56
CA ALA A 325 2.51 14.51 18.84
C ALA A 325 2.33 14.76 20.34
N ARG A 326 2.19 13.70 21.14
CA ARG A 326 2.15 13.78 22.61
C ARG A 326 3.46 14.31 23.20
N SER A 327 4.61 13.78 22.76
CA SER A 327 5.92 14.28 23.23
C SER A 327 6.17 15.75 22.86
N THR A 328 5.53 16.22 21.78
CA THR A 328 5.62 17.60 21.31
C THR A 328 4.35 18.41 21.61
N LEU A 329 3.56 18.03 22.63
CA LEU A 329 2.26 18.65 22.93
C LEU A 329 2.37 20.18 23.13
N ALA A 330 3.45 20.64 23.76
CA ALA A 330 3.72 22.06 23.97
C ALA A 330 3.92 22.83 22.64
N GLN A 331 4.38 22.15 21.59
CA GLN A 331 4.57 22.72 20.25
C GLN A 331 3.27 22.74 19.44
N ILE A 332 2.24 22.00 19.87
CA ILE A 332 0.91 22.08 19.27
C ILE A 332 0.29 23.42 19.69
N SER A 333 0.05 24.31 18.74
CA SER A 333 -0.45 25.66 19.01
C SER A 333 -1.40 26.11 17.92
N ALA A 334 -2.42 26.86 18.31
CA ALA A 334 -3.32 27.53 17.37
C ALA A 334 -2.68 28.78 16.73
N GLN A 335 -1.47 29.18 17.15
CA GLN A 335 -0.82 30.38 16.62
C GLN A 335 -0.59 30.27 15.11
N GLY A 336 -1.11 31.25 14.35
CA GLY A 336 -1.04 31.28 12.90
C GLY A 336 -2.02 30.35 12.19
N ILE A 337 -2.74 29.48 12.93
CA ILE A 337 -3.85 28.65 12.44
C ILE A 337 -5.15 29.42 12.68
N THR A 338 -6.08 29.39 11.72
CA THR A 338 -7.35 30.12 11.80
C THR A 338 -8.55 29.19 11.58
N GLY A 339 -9.73 29.60 12.04
CA GLY A 339 -10.99 28.88 11.80
C GLY A 339 -11.17 27.65 12.68
N GLU A 340 -11.94 26.67 12.19
CA GLU A 340 -12.36 25.48 12.95
C GLU A 340 -11.17 24.68 13.51
N VAL A 341 -10.05 24.58 12.77
CA VAL A 341 -8.87 23.82 13.22
C VAL A 341 -8.16 24.49 14.40
N ALA A 342 -8.21 25.82 14.50
CA ALA A 342 -7.68 26.50 15.69
C ALA A 342 -8.51 26.16 16.94
N ALA A 343 -9.83 26.00 16.77
CA ALA A 343 -10.75 25.65 17.84
C ALA A 343 -10.61 24.20 18.32
N THR A 344 -10.11 23.29 17.47
CA THR A 344 -9.89 21.87 17.85
C THR A 344 -8.56 21.61 18.56
N VAL A 345 -7.61 22.56 18.56
CA VAL A 345 -6.31 22.38 19.23
C VAL A 345 -6.43 22.01 20.72
N PRO A 346 -7.29 22.66 21.55
CA PRO A 346 -7.49 22.26 22.93
C PRO A 346 -7.98 20.81 23.08
N GLU A 347 -8.93 20.40 22.23
CA GLU A 347 -9.47 19.04 22.21
C GLU A 347 -8.40 18.01 21.79
N LEU A 348 -7.64 18.30 20.73
CA LEU A 348 -6.51 17.47 20.31
C LEU A 348 -5.51 17.28 21.46
N LYS A 349 -5.19 18.35 22.20
CA LYS A 349 -4.29 18.25 23.35
C LYS A 349 -4.86 17.38 24.46
N GLN A 350 -6.15 17.51 24.73
CA GLN A 350 -6.85 16.70 25.72
C GLN A 350 -6.83 15.21 25.33
N LEU A 351 -7.15 14.88 24.08
CA LEU A 351 -7.12 13.50 23.59
C LEU A 351 -5.71 12.91 23.65
N LEU A 352 -4.69 13.64 23.20
CA LEU A 352 -3.29 13.17 23.27
C LEU A 352 -2.81 12.95 24.70
N SER A 353 -3.31 13.72 25.67
CA SER A 353 -3.01 13.56 27.09
C SER A 353 -3.74 12.35 27.71
N ALA A 354 -4.91 12.00 27.17
CA ALA A 354 -5.73 10.88 27.63
C ALA A 354 -5.28 9.53 27.08
N LEU A 355 -4.54 9.49 25.97
CA LEU A 355 -3.95 8.26 25.45
C LEU A 355 -2.88 7.75 26.43
N PRO A 356 -2.79 6.45 26.71
CA PRO A 356 -1.77 5.91 27.61
C PRO A 356 -0.43 5.73 26.89
N GLU A 357 0.69 5.67 27.62
CA GLU A 357 1.99 5.24 27.05
C GLU A 357 2.13 3.71 27.05
N GLY A 358 1.28 3.01 27.80
CA GLY A 358 1.28 1.56 28.00
C GLY A 358 -0.08 1.03 28.50
N ASN A 359 -0.09 -0.09 29.22
CA ASN A 359 -1.31 -0.69 29.78
C ASN A 359 -1.60 -0.18 31.22
N PRO A 360 -2.87 -0.13 31.70
CA PRO A 360 -4.11 -0.45 31.00
C PRO A 360 -4.59 0.67 30.05
N TRP A 361 -5.16 0.26 28.92
CA TRP A 361 -5.83 1.19 27.99
C TRP A 361 -7.15 1.73 28.57
N PRO A 362 -7.49 3.02 28.34
CA PRO A 362 -8.76 3.59 28.81
C PRO A 362 -9.96 2.91 28.14
N GLN A 363 -11.14 2.98 28.79
CA GLN A 363 -12.35 2.33 28.27
C GLN A 363 -12.78 2.80 26.88
N LYS A 364 -12.43 4.03 26.50
CA LYS A 364 -12.73 4.62 25.17
C LYS A 364 -11.47 4.84 24.33
N ALA A 365 -10.52 3.91 24.38
CA ALA A 365 -9.23 4.11 23.72
C ALA A 365 -9.28 4.06 22.18
N VAL A 366 -10.08 3.18 21.57
CA VAL A 366 -10.27 3.13 20.10
C VAL A 366 -10.80 4.45 19.57
N THR A 367 -11.91 4.95 20.14
CA THR A 367 -12.52 6.24 19.81
C THR A 367 -11.57 7.39 20.07
N THR A 368 -10.92 7.43 21.25
CA THR A 368 -9.97 8.50 21.59
C THR A 368 -8.83 8.55 20.58
N GLU A 369 -8.30 7.39 20.18
CA GLU A 369 -7.22 7.30 19.20
C GLU A 369 -7.66 7.71 17.79
N ASP A 370 -8.82 7.24 17.33
CA ASP A 370 -9.38 7.61 16.01
C ASP A 370 -9.61 9.13 15.94
N CYS A 371 -10.22 9.72 16.97
CA CYS A 371 -10.43 11.16 17.06
C CYS A 371 -9.11 11.92 17.11
N ALA A 372 -8.12 11.43 17.86
CA ALA A 372 -6.80 12.07 17.94
C ALA A 372 -6.07 12.04 16.58
N LEU A 373 -6.11 10.92 15.86
CA LEU A 373 -5.52 10.80 14.51
C LEU A 373 -6.19 11.75 13.54
N GLN A 374 -7.53 11.78 13.53
CA GLN A 374 -8.29 12.65 12.63
C GLN A 374 -8.04 14.13 12.90
N LEU A 375 -8.06 14.57 14.16
CA LEU A 375 -7.77 15.95 14.53
C LEU A 375 -6.30 16.31 14.25
N LEU A 376 -5.38 15.37 14.44
CA LEU A 376 -3.97 15.58 14.13
C LEU A 376 -3.74 15.72 12.61
N ASP A 377 -4.46 14.97 11.77
CA ASP A 377 -4.45 15.17 10.32
C ASP A 377 -4.95 16.57 9.91
N GLN A 378 -6.06 17.02 10.49
CA GLN A 378 -6.59 18.35 10.24
C GLN A 378 -5.62 19.44 10.70
N TYR A 379 -5.01 19.25 11.87
CA TYR A 379 -3.98 20.13 12.40
C TYR A 379 -2.76 20.21 11.48
N ASP A 380 -2.19 19.07 11.08
CA ASP A 380 -1.00 19.01 10.24
C ASP A 380 -1.25 19.61 8.86
N LYS A 381 -2.40 19.31 8.24
CA LYS A 381 -2.83 19.90 6.97
C LYS A 381 -2.89 21.42 7.04
N THR A 382 -3.51 21.97 8.08
CA THR A 382 -3.69 23.42 8.23
C THR A 382 -2.38 24.11 8.63
N ARG A 383 -1.64 23.53 9.58
CA ARG A 383 -0.31 24.01 9.97
C ARG A 383 0.62 24.06 8.78
N TRP A 384 0.61 23.03 7.93
CA TRP A 384 1.43 23.00 6.73
C TRP A 384 1.12 24.18 5.79
N ALA A 385 -0.15 24.49 5.54
CA ALA A 385 -0.52 25.62 4.68
C ALA A 385 0.00 26.97 5.21
N VAL A 386 0.11 27.13 6.54
CA VAL A 386 0.68 28.31 7.20
C VAL A 386 2.20 28.31 7.09
N VAL A 387 2.85 27.22 7.53
CA VAL A 387 4.31 27.10 7.62
C VAL A 387 4.95 27.06 6.23
N LYS A 388 4.29 26.48 5.22
CA LYS A 388 4.79 26.42 3.84
C LYS A 388 5.16 27.80 3.32
N LYS A 389 4.38 28.84 3.63
CA LYS A 389 4.67 30.24 3.22
C LYS A 389 5.95 30.80 3.83
N GLN A 390 6.41 30.23 4.95
CA GLN A 390 7.56 30.72 5.72
C GLN A 390 8.82 29.88 5.47
N ARG A 391 8.72 28.70 4.85
CA ARG A 391 9.86 27.80 4.65
C ARG A 391 10.77 28.32 3.52
N PRO A 392 12.09 28.44 3.75
CA PRO A 392 13.03 28.65 2.67
C PRO A 392 13.16 27.34 1.87
N GLY A 393 13.08 27.45 0.54
CA GLY A 393 13.24 26.32 -0.36
C GLY A 393 11.97 25.48 -0.58
N ILE A 394 12.09 24.47 -1.43
CA ILE A 394 11.04 23.51 -1.78
C ILE A 394 11.47 22.10 -1.40
N GLY A 395 10.52 21.27 -0.94
CA GLY A 395 10.68 19.82 -0.84
C GLY A 395 10.14 19.12 -2.09
N VAL A 396 10.84 18.14 -2.63
CA VAL A 396 10.43 17.42 -3.85
C VAL A 396 10.46 15.91 -3.66
N LEU A 397 9.31 15.26 -3.83
CA LEU A 397 9.22 13.80 -3.96
C LEU A 397 9.21 13.42 -5.43
N VAL A 398 10.15 12.58 -5.87
CA VAL A 398 10.21 12.11 -7.27
C VAL A 398 9.89 10.62 -7.32
N MET A 399 8.82 10.28 -8.03
CA MET A 399 8.51 8.90 -8.42
C MET A 399 9.16 8.62 -9.79
N ARG A 400 10.13 7.71 -9.78
CA ARG A 400 10.96 7.35 -10.94
C ARG A 400 10.39 6.11 -11.61
N GLY A 401 9.82 6.30 -12.80
CA GLY A 401 9.44 5.24 -13.72
C GLY A 401 10.40 5.11 -14.89
N LEU A 402 9.93 4.56 -16.02
CA LEU A 402 10.77 4.29 -17.18
C LEU A 402 11.30 5.60 -17.81
N HIS A 403 12.57 5.60 -18.25
CA HIS A 403 13.25 6.75 -18.86
C HIS A 403 13.40 8.00 -17.97
N TRP A 404 13.21 7.88 -16.65
CA TRP A 404 13.22 9.04 -15.74
C TRP A 404 14.49 9.91 -15.83
N ARG A 405 15.65 9.31 -16.15
CA ARG A 405 16.96 9.98 -16.23
C ARG A 405 17.00 11.08 -17.30
N TYR A 406 16.29 10.90 -18.40
CA TYR A 406 16.29 11.86 -19.51
C TYR A 406 15.54 13.16 -19.21
N TRP A 407 14.79 13.21 -18.11
CA TRP A 407 14.12 14.45 -17.70
C TRP A 407 15.06 15.45 -17.03
N GLY A 408 16.30 15.08 -16.71
CA GLY A 408 17.29 15.99 -16.09
C GLY A 408 16.92 16.45 -14.68
N LEU A 409 16.17 15.64 -13.93
CA LEU A 409 15.71 15.97 -12.56
C LEU A 409 16.89 16.08 -11.59
N ASP A 410 17.92 15.26 -11.73
CA ASP A 410 19.07 15.27 -10.83
C ASP A 410 19.93 16.53 -11.05
N GLU A 411 20.11 16.94 -12.30
CA GLU A 411 20.76 18.19 -12.69
C GLU A 411 19.92 19.40 -12.27
N ALA A 412 18.59 19.33 -12.41
CA ALA A 412 17.69 20.37 -11.92
C ALA A 412 17.78 20.51 -10.40
N HIS A 413 17.80 19.42 -9.65
CA HIS A 413 17.99 19.44 -8.20
C HIS A 413 19.33 20.08 -7.80
N LYS A 414 20.41 19.77 -8.52
CA LYS A 414 21.71 20.44 -8.32
C LYS A 414 21.62 21.95 -8.61
N ALA A 415 20.94 22.33 -9.69
CA ALA A 415 20.77 23.73 -10.08
C ALA A 415 19.92 24.54 -9.07
N LEU A 416 19.00 23.90 -8.35
CA LEU A 416 18.24 24.55 -7.28
C LEU A 416 19.10 24.96 -6.09
N GLY A 417 20.22 24.26 -5.84
CA GLY A 417 21.13 24.55 -4.73
C GLY A 417 20.40 24.72 -3.40
N GLY A 418 20.65 25.83 -2.69
CA GLY A 418 20.00 26.15 -1.41
C GLY A 418 18.48 26.39 -1.48
N GLN A 419 17.87 26.38 -2.66
CA GLN A 419 16.41 26.43 -2.82
C GLN A 419 15.76 25.05 -2.79
N LEU A 420 16.53 23.96 -2.83
CA LEU A 420 16.04 22.61 -2.57
C LEU A 420 16.26 22.30 -1.08
N ARG A 421 15.17 22.28 -0.31
CA ARG A 421 15.22 21.95 1.13
C ARG A 421 15.44 20.46 1.34
N GLU A 422 14.72 19.66 0.57
CA GLU A 422 14.63 18.23 0.79
C GLU A 422 14.22 17.51 -0.48
N THR A 423 14.75 16.30 -0.69
CA THR A 423 14.29 15.41 -1.75
C THR A 423 14.10 13.99 -1.22
N ALA A 424 13.07 13.33 -1.71
CA ALA A 424 12.86 11.90 -1.54
C ALA A 424 12.60 11.26 -2.91
N VAL A 425 12.90 9.97 -3.01
CA VAL A 425 12.74 9.20 -4.23
C VAL A 425 11.88 7.97 -3.96
N SER A 426 10.95 7.71 -4.86
CA SER A 426 10.20 6.47 -4.95
C SER A 426 10.46 5.82 -6.30
N HIS A 427 10.56 4.50 -6.33
CA HIS A 427 10.79 3.74 -7.55
C HIS A 427 9.54 2.99 -7.93
N TYR A 428 9.11 3.15 -9.18
CA TYR A 428 8.03 2.37 -9.77
C TYR A 428 8.59 1.09 -10.39
N ALA A 429 7.89 -0.02 -10.18
CA ALA A 429 8.13 -1.28 -10.85
C ALA A 429 6.80 -1.95 -11.17
N GLU A 430 6.74 -2.64 -12.30
CA GLU A 430 5.64 -3.52 -12.64
C GLU A 430 6.18 -4.96 -12.67
N TYR A 431 5.61 -5.84 -11.85
CA TYR A 431 5.99 -7.24 -11.81
C TYR A 431 4.86 -8.11 -12.33
N TYR A 432 5.16 -9.12 -13.16
CA TYR A 432 4.11 -10.00 -13.71
C TYR A 432 3.26 -10.68 -12.63
N TRP A 433 3.83 -10.91 -11.44
CA TRP A 433 3.16 -11.60 -10.31
C TRP A 433 2.57 -10.66 -9.25
N LYS A 434 2.97 -9.38 -9.22
CA LYS A 434 2.56 -8.40 -8.18
C LYS A 434 1.71 -7.26 -8.76
N GLY A 435 1.75 -7.08 -10.08
CA GLY A 435 1.26 -5.87 -10.73
C GLY A 435 2.18 -4.68 -10.43
N GLU A 436 1.57 -3.49 -10.45
CA GLU A 436 2.22 -2.20 -10.22
C GLU A 436 2.63 -2.03 -8.76
N ASP A 437 3.81 -1.47 -8.52
CA ASP A 437 4.34 -1.21 -7.19
C ASP A 437 5.15 0.09 -7.15
N ILE A 438 5.14 0.74 -5.99
CA ILE A 438 6.00 1.88 -5.68
C ILE A 438 6.71 1.68 -4.34
N SER A 439 8.00 2.00 -4.30
CA SER A 439 8.81 1.76 -3.10
C SER A 439 8.44 2.65 -1.91
N TYR A 440 7.85 3.82 -2.16
CA TYR A 440 7.46 4.79 -1.14
C TYR A 440 6.33 5.72 -1.62
N PHE A 441 5.37 6.00 -0.73
CA PHE A 441 4.45 7.13 -0.85
C PHE A 441 4.08 7.61 0.56
N PRO A 442 3.98 8.92 0.81
CA PRO A 442 3.63 9.43 2.14
C PRO A 442 2.29 8.86 2.62
N ALA A 443 2.31 8.18 3.77
CA ALA A 443 1.10 7.54 4.33
C ALA A 443 0.26 8.51 5.17
N THR A 444 0.86 9.61 5.63
CA THR A 444 0.23 10.59 6.52
C THR A 444 0.44 12.02 6.04
N TRP A 445 -0.39 12.95 6.52
CA TRP A 445 -0.19 14.37 6.25
C TRP A 445 1.14 14.91 6.79
N GLU A 446 1.62 14.38 7.92
CA GLU A 446 2.93 14.76 8.46
C GLU A 446 4.04 14.45 7.44
N GLU A 447 4.07 13.24 6.89
CA GLU A 447 5.04 12.86 5.85
C GLU A 447 4.84 13.66 4.57
N MET A 448 3.59 13.80 4.11
CA MET A 448 3.24 14.52 2.90
C MET A 448 3.66 16.00 2.98
N SER A 449 3.52 16.61 4.16
CA SER A 449 3.85 18.01 4.44
C SER A 449 5.34 18.34 4.31
N ARG A 450 6.22 17.34 4.18
CA ARG A 450 7.65 17.51 3.87
C ARG A 450 7.88 17.94 2.42
N PHE A 451 6.90 17.74 1.55
CA PHE A 451 7.02 18.03 0.14
C PHE A 451 6.14 19.22 -0.26
N ASP A 452 6.62 19.95 -1.25
CA ASP A 452 5.92 21.04 -1.91
C ASP A 452 5.49 20.63 -3.32
N VAL A 453 6.27 19.74 -3.95
CA VAL A 453 6.03 19.18 -5.29
C VAL A 453 6.19 17.66 -5.26
N ILE A 454 5.25 16.95 -5.89
CA ILE A 454 5.32 15.51 -6.15
C ILE A 454 5.41 15.31 -7.67
N VAL A 455 6.48 14.66 -8.12
CA VAL A 455 6.79 14.42 -9.53
C VAL A 455 6.51 12.97 -9.88
N PHE A 456 5.69 12.74 -10.90
CA PHE A 456 5.46 11.42 -11.51
C PHE A 456 6.23 11.37 -12.82
N ALA A 457 7.39 10.72 -12.83
CA ALA A 457 8.21 10.60 -14.03
C ALA A 457 7.92 9.29 -14.75
N ASN A 458 6.93 9.31 -15.66
CA ASN A 458 6.43 8.13 -16.36
C ASN A 458 5.98 7.01 -15.40
N VAL A 459 5.19 7.40 -14.40
CA VAL A 459 4.59 6.53 -13.38
C VAL A 459 3.08 6.68 -13.47
N PRO A 460 2.31 5.57 -13.49
CA PRO A 460 0.86 5.63 -13.60
C PRO A 460 0.25 6.06 -12.27
N PHE A 461 -0.85 6.83 -12.31
CA PHE A 461 -1.56 7.23 -11.08
C PHE A 461 -2.34 6.07 -10.47
N THR A 462 -2.68 5.05 -11.26
CA THR A 462 -3.37 3.83 -10.81
C THR A 462 -2.62 3.12 -9.69
N VAL A 463 -1.28 3.19 -9.67
CA VAL A 463 -0.44 2.58 -8.63
C VAL A 463 -0.68 3.14 -7.23
N LEU A 464 -1.32 4.31 -7.11
CA LEU A 464 -1.65 4.90 -5.82
C LEU A 464 -2.82 4.18 -5.14
N GLY A 465 -3.73 3.58 -5.89
CA GLY A 465 -5.01 3.10 -5.34
C GLY A 465 -5.88 4.24 -4.80
N ALA A 466 -7.01 3.90 -4.17
CA ALA A 466 -8.06 4.87 -3.82
C ALA A 466 -7.63 5.86 -2.73
N GLU A 467 -7.12 5.37 -1.60
CA GLU A 467 -6.80 6.21 -0.45
C GLU A 467 -5.63 7.17 -0.72
N ARG A 468 -4.56 6.69 -1.36
CA ARG A 468 -3.42 7.57 -1.71
C ARG A 468 -3.78 8.55 -2.83
N SER A 469 -4.63 8.17 -3.77
CA SER A 469 -5.14 9.11 -4.79
C SER A 469 -5.97 10.22 -4.14
N LYS A 470 -6.80 9.88 -3.16
CA LYS A 470 -7.54 10.87 -2.35
C LYS A 470 -6.59 11.77 -1.57
N ALA A 471 -5.59 11.20 -0.89
CA ALA A 471 -4.58 11.98 -0.18
C ALA A 471 -3.83 12.95 -1.11
N LEU A 472 -3.46 12.52 -2.32
CA LEU A 472 -2.83 13.38 -3.32
C LEU A 472 -3.78 14.49 -3.82
N ALA A 473 -5.06 14.18 -4.05
CA ALA A 473 -6.06 15.18 -4.42
C ALA A 473 -6.21 16.25 -3.34
N GLU A 474 -6.29 15.84 -2.07
CA GLU A 474 -6.35 16.78 -0.95
C GLU A 474 -5.05 17.59 -0.78
N PHE A 475 -3.89 16.97 -1.04
CA PHE A 475 -2.60 17.66 -1.07
C PHE A 475 -2.59 18.79 -2.09
N ILE A 476 -3.02 18.52 -3.32
CA ILE A 476 -3.14 19.54 -4.38
C ILE A 476 -4.10 20.66 -3.93
N GLN A 477 -5.29 20.29 -3.44
CA GLN A 477 -6.28 21.27 -2.98
C GLN A 477 -5.76 22.18 -1.86
N ALA A 478 -4.96 21.64 -0.94
CA ALA A 478 -4.37 22.36 0.18
C ALA A 478 -3.19 23.28 -0.21
N GLY A 479 -2.71 23.22 -1.46
CA GLY A 479 -1.60 24.06 -1.94
C GLY A 479 -0.39 23.27 -2.41
N GLY A 480 -0.46 21.95 -2.43
CA GLY A 480 0.57 21.06 -2.93
C GLY A 480 0.59 21.05 -4.46
N SER A 481 1.69 20.60 -5.02
CA SER A 481 1.86 20.60 -6.47
C SER A 481 2.22 19.26 -7.03
N VAL A 482 1.74 19.02 -8.26
CA VAL A 482 2.03 17.81 -9.02
C VAL A 482 2.64 18.17 -10.36
N LEU A 483 3.70 17.46 -10.71
CA LEU A 483 4.30 17.46 -12.04
C LEU A 483 4.21 16.06 -12.64
N LEU A 484 3.48 15.91 -13.73
CA LEU A 484 3.53 14.70 -14.55
C LEU A 484 4.55 14.89 -15.67
N LEU A 485 5.49 13.96 -15.78
CA LEU A 485 6.37 13.85 -16.94
C LEU A 485 5.91 12.62 -17.73
N SER A 486 5.50 12.83 -18.99
CA SER A 486 4.71 11.85 -19.71
C SER A 486 5.51 10.64 -20.20
N GLY A 487 4.85 9.73 -20.93
CA GLY A 487 5.44 8.47 -21.37
C GLY A 487 4.39 7.39 -21.50
N THR A 488 4.85 6.14 -21.62
CA THR A 488 3.98 4.97 -21.85
C THR A 488 3.10 4.65 -20.66
N HIS A 489 3.50 4.98 -19.43
CA HIS A 489 2.71 4.75 -18.22
C HIS A 489 2.05 6.04 -17.70
N ALA A 490 2.01 7.09 -18.52
CA ALA A 490 1.39 8.36 -18.16
C ALA A 490 0.05 8.55 -18.89
N CYS A 491 -0.67 9.62 -18.53
CA CYS A 491 -1.87 10.09 -19.21
C CYS A 491 -2.93 8.99 -19.40
N GLY A 492 -3.25 8.59 -20.64
CA GLY A 492 -4.32 7.63 -20.92
C GLY A 492 -4.10 6.29 -20.25
N GLN A 493 -2.93 5.68 -20.45
CA GLN A 493 -2.60 4.40 -19.82
C GLN A 493 -2.32 4.55 -18.31
N GLY A 494 -1.87 5.74 -17.89
CA GLY A 494 -1.60 6.05 -16.48
C GLY A 494 -2.83 6.39 -15.63
N GLY A 495 -4.04 6.40 -16.20
CA GLY A 495 -5.28 6.71 -15.46
C GLY A 495 -5.34 8.15 -14.93
N ILE A 496 -4.73 9.11 -15.62
CA ILE A 496 -4.66 10.51 -15.15
C ILE A 496 -6.03 11.17 -14.97
N ASP A 497 -7.04 10.70 -15.72
CA ASP A 497 -8.40 11.23 -15.76
C ASP A 497 -9.33 10.61 -14.71
N GLN A 498 -8.85 9.62 -13.95
CA GLN A 498 -9.64 8.91 -12.97
C GLN A 498 -9.90 9.78 -11.73
N PRO A 499 -11.15 9.83 -11.21
CA PRO A 499 -11.42 10.43 -9.91
C PRO A 499 -10.61 9.76 -8.79
N PRO A 500 -10.18 10.51 -7.77
CA PRO A 500 -10.45 11.94 -7.53
C PRO A 500 -9.47 12.90 -8.23
N LEU A 501 -8.45 12.40 -8.93
CA LEU A 501 -7.36 13.23 -9.46
C LEU A 501 -7.70 13.89 -10.80
N GLY A 502 -8.43 13.19 -11.68
CA GLY A 502 -8.77 13.67 -13.02
C GLY A 502 -9.26 15.12 -13.11
N PRO A 503 -10.27 15.53 -12.31
CA PRO A 503 -10.76 16.90 -12.31
C PRO A 503 -9.73 17.97 -11.93
N LEU A 504 -8.63 17.59 -11.28
CA LEU A 504 -7.55 18.48 -10.85
C LEU A 504 -6.42 18.58 -11.87
N MET A 505 -6.35 17.68 -12.85
CA MET A 505 -5.20 17.58 -13.75
C MET A 505 -5.32 18.55 -14.94
N PRO A 506 -4.19 19.08 -15.46
CA PRO A 506 -4.20 20.10 -16.50
C PRO A 506 -4.44 19.52 -17.91
N VAL A 507 -4.53 18.20 -18.04
CA VAL A 507 -4.70 17.51 -19.32
C VAL A 507 -5.76 16.42 -19.23
N GLN A 508 -6.39 16.12 -20.35
CA GLN A 508 -7.28 14.98 -20.53
C GLN A 508 -6.75 14.11 -21.67
N PRO A 509 -6.50 12.81 -21.43
CA PRO A 509 -6.06 11.91 -22.48
C PRO A 509 -7.17 11.72 -23.51
N THR A 510 -6.81 11.61 -24.80
CA THR A 510 -7.81 11.37 -25.84
C THR A 510 -8.19 9.89 -25.99
N GLN A 511 -7.29 8.99 -25.57
CA GLN A 511 -7.42 7.53 -25.69
C GLN A 511 -6.37 6.83 -24.83
N LEU A 512 -6.51 5.51 -24.66
CA LEU A 512 -5.42 4.65 -24.19
C LEU A 512 -4.29 4.61 -25.24
N PHE A 513 -3.06 4.37 -24.79
CA PHE A 513 -1.87 4.35 -25.65
C PHE A 513 -1.75 5.64 -26.49
N ASP A 514 -1.64 6.78 -25.82
CA ASP A 514 -1.69 8.13 -26.39
C ASP A 514 -0.30 8.72 -26.73
N VAL A 515 0.78 7.93 -26.66
CA VAL A 515 2.12 8.35 -27.11
C VAL A 515 2.21 8.29 -28.65
N ARG A 516 2.64 9.38 -29.29
CA ARG A 516 2.77 9.47 -30.76
C ARG A 516 4.11 10.07 -31.16
N ALA A 517 4.67 9.58 -32.26
CA ALA A 517 5.81 10.23 -32.91
C ALA A 517 5.31 11.41 -33.75
N PHE A 518 6.14 12.44 -33.91
CA PHE A 518 5.94 13.37 -35.01
C PHE A 518 6.48 12.76 -36.30
N ASP A 519 5.84 13.04 -37.44
CA ASP A 519 6.33 12.62 -38.76
C ASP A 519 7.74 13.16 -39.06
N LYS A 520 8.07 14.32 -38.47
CA LYS A 520 9.40 14.93 -38.46
C LYS A 520 9.62 15.61 -37.11
N PRO A 521 10.86 15.63 -36.57
CA PRO A 521 11.17 16.34 -35.33
C PRO A 521 10.65 17.79 -35.36
N GLN A 522 9.97 18.22 -34.29
CA GLN A 522 9.32 19.52 -34.23
C GLN A 522 10.00 20.43 -33.20
N PRO A 523 10.47 21.63 -33.58
CA PRO A 523 11.01 22.60 -32.64
C PRO A 523 9.98 22.96 -31.56
N ILE A 524 10.45 23.05 -30.33
CA ILE A 524 9.63 23.50 -29.20
C ILE A 524 9.50 25.02 -29.27
N ALA A 525 8.25 25.48 -29.34
CA ALA A 525 7.88 26.88 -29.33
C ALA A 525 7.21 27.25 -28.01
N ARG A 526 7.36 28.52 -27.62
CA ARG A 526 6.66 29.09 -26.46
C ARG A 526 5.33 29.69 -26.89
N ALA A 527 4.30 29.50 -26.08
CA ALA A 527 3.05 30.23 -26.22
C ALA A 527 3.27 31.72 -25.90
N LYS A 528 2.45 32.60 -26.49
CA LYS A 528 2.57 34.06 -26.31
C LYS A 528 2.32 34.49 -24.86
N ASP A 529 1.47 33.76 -24.14
CA ASP A 529 1.08 33.99 -22.75
C ASP A 529 1.84 33.10 -21.75
N ALA A 530 2.91 32.45 -22.20
CA ALA A 530 3.79 31.67 -21.33
C ALA A 530 4.54 32.60 -20.35
N PRO A 531 4.73 32.21 -19.07
CA PRO A 531 5.48 33.00 -18.09
C PRO A 531 6.89 33.39 -18.55
N SER A 532 7.33 34.60 -18.20
CA SER A 532 8.65 35.13 -18.63
C SER A 532 9.83 34.27 -18.19
N TRP A 533 9.75 33.67 -16.99
CA TRP A 533 10.78 32.80 -16.43
C TRP A 533 11.08 31.56 -17.29
N LEU A 534 10.17 31.15 -18.18
CA LEU A 534 10.43 30.09 -19.16
C LEU A 534 11.45 30.49 -20.23
N SER A 535 11.84 31.76 -20.29
CA SER A 535 12.69 32.28 -21.37
C SER A 535 13.90 33.06 -20.92
N GLU A 536 13.81 33.71 -19.76
CA GLU A 536 14.83 34.63 -19.29
C GLU A 536 16.19 33.95 -19.09
N GLY A 537 17.21 34.35 -19.85
CA GLY A 537 18.55 33.77 -19.74
C GLY A 537 18.68 32.30 -20.17
N LEU A 538 17.71 31.74 -20.90
CA LEU A 538 17.83 30.42 -21.53
C LEU A 538 18.16 30.55 -23.02
N ASP A 539 19.09 29.73 -23.52
CA ASP A 539 19.51 29.76 -24.91
C ASP A 539 18.54 29.01 -25.83
N TRP A 540 17.46 29.68 -26.22
CA TRP A 540 16.48 29.17 -27.18
C TRP A 540 16.99 29.13 -28.62
N LYS A 541 18.18 29.69 -28.93
CA LYS A 541 18.78 29.61 -30.28
C LYS A 541 19.23 28.19 -30.62
N ALA A 542 19.43 27.34 -29.60
CA ALA A 542 19.72 25.92 -29.77
C ALA A 542 18.54 25.12 -30.36
N THR A 543 17.36 25.74 -30.50
CA THR A 543 16.14 25.15 -31.09
C THR A 543 15.83 23.75 -30.54
N PRO A 544 15.58 23.64 -29.21
CA PRO A 544 15.26 22.35 -28.59
C PRO A 544 14.05 21.73 -29.30
N THR A 545 14.14 20.44 -29.60
CA THR A 545 13.22 19.75 -30.51
C THR A 545 12.58 18.55 -29.83
N ALA A 546 11.28 18.36 -30.06
CA ALA A 546 10.53 17.19 -29.63
C ALA A 546 10.36 16.19 -30.78
N LEU A 547 10.61 14.91 -30.48
CA LEU A 547 10.50 13.81 -31.42
C LEU A 547 9.16 13.08 -31.26
N TRP A 548 8.67 13.04 -30.03
CA TRP A 548 7.41 12.40 -29.62
C TRP A 548 6.59 13.36 -28.77
N TYR A 549 5.28 13.11 -28.70
CA TYR A 549 4.35 13.85 -27.87
C TYR A 549 3.28 12.92 -27.27
N GLN A 550 2.68 13.36 -26.17
CA GLN A 550 1.45 12.74 -25.67
C GLN A 550 0.23 13.40 -26.33
N GLN A 551 -0.65 12.60 -26.92
CA GLN A 551 -1.89 13.06 -27.53
C GLN A 551 -2.95 13.34 -26.46
N VAL A 552 -3.01 14.59 -26.02
CA VAL A 552 -3.93 15.05 -24.97
C VAL A 552 -4.69 16.30 -25.38
N ASN A 553 -5.83 16.51 -24.74
CA ASN A 553 -6.53 17.79 -24.72
C ASN A 553 -6.07 18.59 -23.49
N VAL A 554 -6.01 19.92 -23.64
CA VAL A 554 -5.80 20.83 -22.52
C VAL A 554 -7.10 20.88 -21.68
N ALA A 555 -7.02 20.55 -20.40
CA ALA A 555 -8.16 20.60 -19.49
C ALA A 555 -8.41 22.03 -18.99
N PRO A 556 -9.61 22.35 -18.45
CA PRO A 556 -9.90 23.67 -17.89
C PRO A 556 -8.93 24.14 -16.79
N ALA A 557 -8.30 23.20 -16.08
CA ALA A 557 -7.31 23.50 -15.04
C ALA A 557 -5.95 23.94 -15.59
N GLY A 558 -5.70 23.88 -16.90
CA GLY A 558 -4.40 24.10 -17.50
C GLY A 558 -4.38 25.07 -18.69
N LYS A 559 -3.18 25.56 -19.01
CA LYS A 559 -2.86 26.31 -20.22
C LYS A 559 -1.58 25.76 -20.83
N ALA A 560 -1.52 25.66 -22.16
CA ALA A 560 -0.31 25.22 -22.85
C ALA A 560 0.71 26.36 -22.94
N TRP A 561 1.88 26.18 -22.33
CA TRP A 561 2.99 27.13 -22.34
C TRP A 561 4.09 26.78 -23.34
N LEU A 562 4.30 25.48 -23.59
CA LEU A 562 5.18 24.99 -24.65
C LEU A 562 4.37 24.16 -25.63
N THR A 563 4.69 24.27 -26.92
CA THR A 563 4.08 23.51 -28.01
C THR A 563 5.15 23.02 -28.99
N ALA A 564 4.84 21.99 -29.77
CA ALA A 564 5.64 21.59 -30.93
C ALA A 564 4.72 20.99 -32.00
N GLY A 565 4.87 21.40 -33.26
CA GLY A 565 4.01 20.93 -34.36
C GLY A 565 2.51 21.14 -34.10
N GLY A 566 2.13 22.20 -33.38
CA GLY A 566 0.74 22.48 -32.97
C GLY A 566 0.21 21.61 -31.84
N LYS A 567 1.01 20.71 -31.26
CA LYS A 567 0.64 19.89 -30.10
C LYS A 567 1.09 20.55 -28.79
N PRO A 568 0.29 20.48 -27.72
CA PRO A 568 0.68 21.01 -26.41
C PRO A 568 1.74 20.10 -25.78
N LEU A 569 2.83 20.69 -25.27
CA LEU A 569 3.92 19.97 -24.61
C LEU A 569 4.00 20.25 -23.12
N LEU A 570 4.10 21.51 -22.68
CA LEU A 570 4.02 21.86 -21.26
C LEU A 570 2.67 22.50 -21.00
N ILE A 571 1.81 21.81 -20.27
CA ILE A 571 0.51 22.32 -19.85
C ILE A 571 0.59 22.54 -18.34
N ALA A 572 0.29 23.75 -17.87
CA ALA A 572 0.36 24.09 -16.46
C ALA A 572 -0.79 24.99 -16.03
N GLY A 573 -1.14 24.94 -14.75
CA GLY A 573 -2.16 25.78 -14.16
C GLY A 573 -2.34 25.53 -12.67
N THR A 574 -3.55 25.77 -12.18
CA THR A 574 -3.86 25.72 -10.75
C THR A 574 -5.05 24.83 -10.48
N ALA A 575 -5.00 24.07 -9.39
CA ALA A 575 -6.10 23.25 -8.92
C ALA A 575 -6.20 23.40 -7.39
N GLY A 576 -7.38 23.80 -6.90
CA GLY A 576 -7.53 24.27 -5.53
C GLY A 576 -6.55 25.40 -5.20
N SER A 577 -5.80 25.26 -4.10
CA SER A 577 -4.74 26.22 -3.76
C SER A 577 -3.38 25.90 -4.39
N GLY A 578 -3.25 24.75 -5.05
CA GLY A 578 -2.01 24.20 -5.59
C GLY A 578 -1.79 24.49 -7.08
N ARG A 579 -0.65 24.04 -7.59
CA ARG A 579 -0.28 24.12 -9.01
C ARG A 579 -0.10 22.73 -9.60
N VAL A 580 -0.55 22.55 -10.83
CA VAL A 580 -0.44 21.28 -11.56
C VAL A 580 0.23 21.53 -12.90
N ALA A 581 1.10 20.62 -13.32
CA ALA A 581 1.73 20.66 -14.62
C ALA A 581 1.87 19.26 -15.22
N ALA A 582 1.77 19.18 -16.55
CA ALA A 582 2.06 18.00 -17.32
C ALA A 582 3.01 18.37 -18.47
N LEU A 583 4.12 17.64 -18.57
CA LEU A 583 5.06 17.72 -19.67
C LEU A 583 4.84 16.52 -20.60
N CYS A 584 4.05 16.74 -21.65
CA CYS A 584 3.58 15.81 -22.67
C CYS A 584 4.58 15.61 -23.82
N ALA A 585 5.88 15.58 -23.51
CA ALA A 585 6.97 15.41 -24.46
C ALA A 585 7.88 14.27 -24.01
N PRO A 586 7.49 12.99 -24.19
CA PRO A 586 8.30 11.88 -23.69
C PRO A 586 9.67 11.86 -24.41
N PRO A 587 10.78 11.63 -23.69
CA PRO A 587 12.14 11.67 -24.24
C PRO A 587 12.47 10.37 -24.99
N TYR A 588 11.74 10.10 -26.07
CA TYR A 588 11.80 8.86 -26.84
C TYR A 588 12.44 9.09 -28.21
N GLY A 589 13.01 8.01 -28.75
CA GLY A 589 13.65 8.00 -30.06
C GLY A 589 15.09 8.52 -30.03
N GLU A 590 15.72 8.49 -31.20
CA GLU A 590 17.09 8.94 -31.41
C GLU A 590 17.07 10.20 -32.28
N PRO A 591 17.70 11.31 -31.86
CA PRO A 591 17.78 12.51 -32.67
C PRO A 591 18.65 12.30 -33.90
N GLU A 592 18.19 12.79 -35.04
CA GLU A 592 19.01 12.87 -36.25
C GLU A 592 20.19 13.83 -36.04
N LYS A 593 21.26 13.66 -36.84
CA LYS A 593 22.44 14.51 -36.77
C LYS A 593 22.06 15.98 -36.96
N GLY A 594 22.41 16.82 -35.98
CA GLY A 594 22.14 18.26 -35.99
C GLY A 594 20.79 18.66 -35.39
N VAL A 595 19.97 17.70 -34.95
CA VAL A 595 18.76 17.96 -34.15
C VAL A 595 19.13 17.96 -32.67
N THR A 596 18.90 19.07 -31.99
CA THR A 596 19.03 19.14 -30.53
C THR A 596 17.74 18.59 -29.90
N ALA A 597 17.71 17.31 -29.51
CA ALA A 597 16.59 16.81 -28.72
C ALA A 597 16.46 17.60 -27.42
N PHE A 598 15.24 17.86 -26.95
CA PHE A 598 15.04 18.73 -25.80
C PHE A 598 15.74 18.22 -24.52
N TRP A 599 15.90 16.91 -24.34
CA TRP A 599 16.61 16.32 -23.20
C TRP A 599 18.13 16.46 -23.29
N GLU A 600 18.67 16.75 -24.48
CA GLU A 600 20.09 17.05 -24.72
C GLU A 600 20.37 18.55 -24.71
N TRP A 601 19.33 19.38 -24.68
CA TRP A 601 19.48 20.83 -24.64
C TRP A 601 20.12 21.25 -23.31
N ARG A 602 21.29 21.89 -23.37
CA ARG A 602 22.06 22.29 -22.18
C ARG A 602 21.27 23.12 -21.16
N ALA A 603 20.28 23.90 -21.60
CA ALA A 603 19.47 24.71 -20.71
C ALA A 603 18.27 23.95 -20.10
N TRP A 604 18.02 22.70 -20.51
CA TRP A 604 16.89 21.89 -20.06
C TRP A 604 16.84 21.69 -18.54
N PRO A 605 17.93 21.31 -17.84
CA PRO A 605 17.89 21.20 -16.39
C PRO A 605 17.56 22.52 -15.69
N SER A 606 17.97 23.65 -16.25
CA SER A 606 17.65 24.97 -15.70
C SER A 606 16.16 25.31 -15.88
N LEU A 607 15.57 24.94 -17.03
CA LEU A 607 14.13 25.07 -17.24
C LEU A 607 13.35 24.19 -16.25
N MET A 608 13.77 22.93 -16.08
CA MET A 608 13.15 21.99 -15.15
C MET A 608 13.25 22.50 -13.70
N ALA A 609 14.41 23.01 -13.27
CA ALA A 609 14.57 23.65 -11.95
C ALA A 609 13.60 24.82 -11.74
N ARG A 610 13.44 25.69 -12.74
CA ARG A 610 12.48 26.81 -12.67
C ARG A 610 11.03 26.35 -12.61
N LEU A 611 10.68 25.30 -13.35
CA LEU A 611 9.36 24.70 -13.27
C LEU A 611 9.08 24.11 -11.88
N LEU A 612 10.05 23.42 -11.27
CA LEU A 612 9.92 22.92 -9.89
C LEU A 612 9.77 24.07 -8.88
N LEU A 613 10.48 25.18 -9.04
CA LEU A 613 10.31 26.37 -8.20
C LEU A 613 8.94 26.99 -8.36
N TRP A 614 8.47 27.14 -9.60
CA TRP A 614 7.13 27.64 -9.88
C TRP A 614 6.08 26.71 -9.27
N LEU A 615 6.24 25.39 -9.35
CA LEU A 615 5.31 24.48 -8.68
C LEU A 615 5.37 24.63 -7.14
N GLY A 616 6.56 24.64 -6.56
CA GLY A 616 6.72 24.62 -5.10
C GLY A 616 6.44 25.96 -4.41
N ARG A 617 6.52 27.09 -5.12
CA ARG A 617 6.31 28.44 -4.58
C ARG A 617 5.23 29.20 -5.32
N LYS A 618 4.26 29.77 -4.60
CA LYS A 618 3.49 30.90 -5.14
C LYS A 618 4.48 32.06 -5.32
N GLU A 619 4.57 32.58 -6.53
CA GLU A 619 5.28 33.84 -6.80
C GLU A 619 4.74 34.90 -5.81
N GLN A 620 5.64 35.66 -5.20
CA GLN A 620 5.28 36.82 -4.37
C GLN A 620 4.75 37.95 -5.25
#